data_AF-A0A429R043-F1
#
_entry.id   AF-A0A429R043-F1
#
_cell.length_a   1.000
_cell.length_b   1.000
_cell.length_c   1.000
_cell.angle_alpha   90.00
_cell.angle_beta   90.00
_cell.angle_gamma   90.00
#
_symmetry.space_group_name_H-M   'P 1'
#
loop_
_entity.id
_entity.type
_entity.pdbx_description
1 polymer ?
#
loop_
_entity_poly.entity_id
_entity_poly.type
_entity_poly.pdbx_seq_one_letter_code
_entity_poly.pdbx_strand_id
1 'polypeptide(L)'
;MSDDNDYSATVLGSHWISGGPLPVEDVAPDRVDGSVLRFGPGVTAAAVAPFAVVPGGTLTLPAPAPVRRSRWAGLRRYTLAAVVLLAVLGYLAWQRLGPSVAVRDVTVSTAAGGPTCGAAADVLAVVATDGRPGTLTYRWIRSDGTRSEQLTERVARGQHEARLHLLWTFQGTGSYPARAELELLEPARRTAAVEFTYQCSG
;
A
#
# COMPACT_ATOMS: atom_id res chain seq x y z
N MET A 1 32.46 29.02 -12.29
CA MET A 1 31.17 29.72 -12.39
C MET A 1 30.17 28.78 -11.78
N SER A 2 29.96 28.93 -10.47
CA SER A 2 29.15 28.04 -9.63
C SER A 2 28.05 28.92 -9.06
N ASP A 3 26.83 28.76 -9.56
CA ASP A 3 25.65 29.44 -9.03
C ASP A 3 24.91 28.44 -8.14
N ASP A 4 25.27 28.45 -6.84
CA ASP A 4 24.45 27.88 -5.78
C ASP A 4 23.27 28.83 -5.55
N ASN A 5 22.12 28.50 -6.14
CA ASN A 5 20.85 29.14 -5.79
C ASN A 5 20.38 28.62 -4.43
N ASP A 6 20.76 29.39 -3.43
CA ASP A 6 20.27 29.46 -2.06
C ASP A 6 18.72 29.47 -2.03
N TYR A 7 18.11 28.28 -1.96
CA TYR A 7 16.66 28.11 -1.84
C TYR A 7 16.26 28.27 -0.37
N SER A 8 16.12 29.53 0.06
CA SER A 8 15.66 29.92 1.39
C SER A 8 14.15 29.69 1.55
N ALA A 9 13.76 28.53 2.09
CA ALA A 9 12.37 28.21 2.45
C ALA A 9 12.03 28.61 3.89
N THR A 10 12.19 29.88 4.28
CA THR A 10 11.83 30.31 5.65
C THR A 10 11.49 31.79 5.80
N VAL A 11 10.65 32.40 4.95
CA VAL A 11 10.16 33.77 5.21
C VAL A 11 8.70 33.96 4.79
N LEU A 12 7.76 33.24 5.40
CA LEU A 12 6.33 33.57 5.32
C LEU A 12 5.64 33.18 6.64
N GLY A 13 5.41 34.15 7.54
CA GLY A 13 4.45 33.93 8.64
C GLY A 13 4.49 34.83 9.89
N SER A 14 5.41 35.79 10.04
CA SER A 14 5.60 36.49 11.34
C SER A 14 5.05 37.93 11.45
N HIS A 15 4.22 38.42 10.52
CA HIS A 15 3.82 39.84 10.53
C HIS A 15 2.48 40.18 11.22
N TRP A 16 1.81 39.24 11.92
CA TRP A 16 0.53 39.52 12.59
C TRP A 16 0.62 39.72 14.11
N ILE A 17 1.83 39.64 14.69
CA ILE A 17 2.07 40.03 16.09
C ILE A 17 2.69 41.44 16.07
N SER A 18 1.82 42.44 16.04
CA SER A 18 2.16 43.83 16.34
C SER A 18 1.10 44.36 17.30
N GLY A 19 1.43 44.31 18.59
CA GLY A 19 0.62 44.80 19.70
C GLY A 19 1.51 44.88 20.93
N GLY A 20 2.45 45.83 20.92
CA GLY A 20 3.25 46.20 22.07
C GLY A 20 2.48 47.12 23.04
N PRO A 21 2.95 47.26 24.28
CA PRO A 21 2.13 47.52 25.46
C PRO A 21 1.82 49.02 25.67
N LEU A 22 0.57 49.33 26.03
CA LEU A 22 0.20 50.63 26.59
C LEU A 22 0.39 50.65 28.11
N PRO A 23 0.65 51.82 28.72
CA PRO A 23 1.11 51.94 30.09
C PRO A 23 0.04 51.55 31.11
N VAL A 24 0.51 50.95 32.21
CA VAL A 24 -0.26 50.70 33.43
C VAL A 24 -0.55 52.03 34.11
N GLU A 25 -1.83 52.33 34.34
CA GLU A 25 -2.25 53.34 35.31
C GLU A 25 -3.04 52.65 36.42
N ASP A 26 -2.68 52.99 37.65
CA ASP A 26 -2.98 52.28 38.88
C ASP A 26 -4.47 52.29 39.28
N VAL A 27 -4.94 51.08 39.59
CA VAL A 27 -5.91 50.63 40.62
C VAL A 27 -6.75 51.68 41.36
N ALA A 28 -8.08 51.54 41.28
CA ALA A 28 -8.96 51.28 42.43
C ALA A 28 -10.34 50.75 41.98
N PRO A 29 -10.90 49.71 42.61
CA PRO A 29 -12.17 49.11 42.20
C PRO A 29 -13.33 49.85 42.86
N ASP A 30 -14.34 50.26 42.09
CA ASP A 30 -15.63 50.60 42.68
C ASP A 30 -16.72 49.71 42.11
N ARG A 31 -16.93 48.62 42.85
CA ARG A 31 -18.13 47.82 42.85
C ARG A 31 -19.26 48.73 43.32
N VAL A 32 -19.94 49.38 42.39
CA VAL A 32 -21.24 49.99 42.68
C VAL A 32 -22.29 48.89 42.74
N ASP A 33 -22.34 48.29 43.93
CA ASP A 33 -23.48 47.59 44.46
C ASP A 33 -24.73 48.49 44.36
N GLY A 34 -25.83 47.90 43.90
CA GLY A 34 -27.18 48.40 44.19
C GLY A 34 -27.61 49.63 43.40
N SER A 35 -28.41 49.40 42.35
CA SER A 35 -29.43 50.34 41.94
C SER A 35 -30.40 50.57 43.11
N VAL A 36 -30.10 51.54 43.97
CA VAL A 36 -31.00 51.99 45.04
C VAL A 36 -32.15 52.74 44.38
N LEU A 37 -33.18 52.00 43.98
CA LEU A 37 -34.50 52.54 43.73
C LEU A 37 -35.04 52.98 45.10
N ARG A 38 -35.01 54.29 45.36
CA ARG A 38 -35.69 54.90 46.51
C ARG A 38 -37.19 54.84 46.28
N PHE A 39 -37.77 53.75 46.73
CA PHE A 39 -39.20 53.65 46.90
C PHE A 39 -39.60 54.42 48.17
N GLY A 40 -40.60 55.32 48.05
CA GLY A 40 -41.14 56.06 49.20
C GLY A 40 -41.70 55.13 50.28
N PRO A 41 -41.92 55.63 51.50
CA PRO A 41 -42.35 54.79 52.63
C PRO A 41 -43.71 54.15 52.32
N GLY A 42 -43.72 52.84 52.06
CA GLY A 42 -44.93 52.06 51.81
C GLY A 42 -44.85 50.93 50.77
N VAL A 43 -43.69 50.61 50.19
CA VAL A 43 -43.60 49.60 49.12
C VAL A 43 -42.42 48.65 49.35
N THR A 44 -42.73 47.43 49.78
CA THR A 44 -41.78 46.30 49.81
C THR A 44 -41.59 45.78 48.39
N ALA A 45 -40.37 45.91 47.86
CA ALA A 45 -39.99 45.28 46.60
C ALA A 45 -39.90 43.75 46.81
N ALA A 46 -41.03 43.07 46.65
CA ALA A 46 -41.06 41.61 46.51
C ALA A 46 -40.54 41.26 45.11
N ALA A 47 -39.26 40.91 45.01
CA ALA A 47 -38.69 40.30 43.82
C ALA A 47 -39.35 38.93 43.62
N VAL A 48 -40.30 38.84 42.69
CA VAL A 48 -40.91 37.58 42.26
C VAL A 48 -39.91 36.85 41.37
N ALA A 49 -39.19 35.87 41.95
CA ALA A 49 -38.57 34.80 41.18
C ALA A 49 -39.69 33.91 40.59
N PRO A 50 -39.56 33.38 39.36
CA PRO A 50 -40.50 32.39 38.86
C PRO A 50 -40.30 31.09 39.65
N PHE A 51 -41.15 30.90 40.65
CA PHE A 51 -41.23 29.66 41.42
C PHE A 51 -41.98 28.61 40.57
N ALA A 52 -41.35 27.48 40.30
CA ALA A 52 -42.07 26.27 39.92
C ALA A 52 -42.63 25.66 41.21
N VAL A 53 -43.96 25.74 41.40
CA VAL A 53 -44.64 25.03 42.49
C VAL A 53 -44.61 23.54 42.18
N VAL A 54 -43.81 22.79 42.93
CA VAL A 54 -44.00 21.35 43.12
C VAL A 54 -44.78 21.20 44.43
N PRO A 55 -45.95 20.54 44.46
CA PRO A 55 -46.64 20.25 45.70
C PRO A 55 -45.92 19.08 46.39
N GLY A 56 -45.16 19.37 47.44
CA GLY A 56 -44.47 18.37 48.26
C GLY A 56 -43.00 18.73 48.46
N GLY A 57 -42.64 19.02 49.70
CA GLY A 57 -41.38 19.70 50.05
C GLY A 57 -40.11 18.91 49.75
N THR A 58 -39.08 19.66 49.31
CA THR A 58 -37.68 19.67 49.79
C THR A 58 -36.87 20.51 48.80
N LEU A 59 -36.28 21.61 49.26
CA LEU A 59 -35.41 22.47 48.44
C LEU A 59 -34.08 21.75 48.23
N THR A 60 -33.89 21.14 47.05
CA THR A 60 -32.60 20.58 46.63
C THR A 60 -31.92 21.60 45.71
N LEU A 61 -30.75 22.11 46.11
CA LEU A 61 -29.89 22.93 45.24
C LEU A 61 -29.53 22.12 43.97
N PRO A 62 -29.61 22.70 42.76
CA PRO A 62 -29.11 22.02 41.57
C PRO A 62 -27.58 22.00 41.62
N ALA A 63 -27.01 20.82 41.89
CA ALA A 63 -25.58 20.60 41.77
C ALA A 63 -25.13 20.84 40.31
N PRO A 64 -23.98 21.51 40.06
CA PRO A 64 -23.48 21.70 38.71
C PRO A 64 -23.20 20.34 38.07
N ALA A 65 -23.84 20.07 36.94
CA ALA A 65 -23.64 18.83 36.20
C ALA A 65 -22.16 18.70 35.81
N PRO A 66 -21.49 17.55 36.08
CA PRO A 66 -20.14 17.34 35.61
C PRO A 66 -20.16 17.29 34.09
N VAL A 67 -19.46 18.24 33.44
CA VAL A 67 -19.19 18.17 32.01
C VAL A 67 -18.39 16.89 31.77
N ARG A 68 -19.07 15.80 31.38
CA ARG A 68 -18.43 14.57 30.94
C ARG A 68 -17.70 14.90 29.64
N ARG A 69 -16.48 15.42 29.72
CA ARG A 69 -15.56 15.49 28.59
C ARG A 69 -15.37 14.06 28.11
N SER A 70 -16.07 13.77 27.02
CA SER A 70 -16.21 12.44 26.45
C SER A 70 -14.83 11.90 26.11
N ARG A 71 -14.34 10.96 26.94
CA ARG A 71 -13.14 10.17 26.65
C ARG A 71 -13.25 9.39 25.33
N TRP A 72 -14.46 9.33 24.74
CA TRP A 72 -14.72 8.67 23.47
C TRP A 72 -14.25 9.47 22.25
N ALA A 73 -14.06 10.79 22.35
CA ALA A 73 -13.53 11.57 21.23
C ALA A 73 -12.06 11.21 20.93
N GLY A 74 -11.27 10.90 21.97
CA GLY A 74 -9.90 10.40 21.83
C GLY A 74 -9.86 8.98 21.24
N LEU A 75 -10.70 8.09 21.78
CA LEU A 75 -10.80 6.70 21.31
C LEU A 75 -11.17 6.61 19.83
N ARG A 76 -12.10 7.46 19.36
CA ARG A 76 -12.49 7.54 17.93
C ARG A 76 -11.34 7.89 17.00
N ARG A 77 -10.40 8.75 17.44
CA ARG A 77 -9.23 9.11 16.62
C ARG A 77 -8.24 7.96 16.50
N TYR A 78 -8.02 7.21 17.59
CA TYR A 78 -7.20 6.01 17.55
C TYR A 78 -7.84 4.88 16.73
N THR A 79 -9.17 4.77 16.70
CA THR A 79 -9.83 3.78 15.83
C THR A 79 -9.57 4.04 14.35
N LEU A 80 -9.57 5.32 13.91
CA LEU A 80 -9.27 5.64 12.52
C LEU A 80 -7.82 5.32 12.17
N ALA A 81 -6.88 5.70 13.05
CA ALA A 81 -5.46 5.36 12.87
C ALA A 81 -5.23 3.83 12.81
N ALA A 82 -5.90 3.07 13.68
CA ALA A 82 -5.81 1.61 13.69
C ALA A 82 -6.40 0.98 12.41
N VAL A 83 -7.53 1.50 11.90
CA VAL A 83 -8.12 1.01 10.65
C VAL A 83 -7.22 1.31 9.46
N VAL A 84 -6.66 2.53 9.37
CA VAL A 84 -5.70 2.87 8.30
C VAL A 84 -4.47 1.98 8.37
N LEU A 85 -3.92 1.74 9.58
CA LEU A 85 -2.79 0.84 9.76
C LEU A 85 -3.12 -0.59 9.32
N LEU A 86 -4.27 -1.14 9.73
CA LEU A 86 -4.72 -2.46 9.30
C LEU A 86 -4.95 -2.53 7.80
N ALA A 87 -5.50 -1.48 7.18
CA ALA A 87 -5.70 -1.41 5.74
C ALA A 87 -4.35 -1.38 4.99
N VAL A 88 -3.38 -0.61 5.46
CA VAL A 88 -2.02 -0.57 4.89
C VAL A 88 -1.32 -1.92 5.06
N LEU A 89 -1.39 -2.54 6.26
CA LEU A 89 -0.82 -3.86 6.49
C LEU A 89 -1.50 -4.93 5.64
N GLY A 90 -2.82 -4.90 5.49
CA GLY A 90 -3.58 -5.80 4.63
C GLY A 90 -3.23 -5.60 3.15
N TYR A 91 -3.05 -4.35 2.71
CA TYR A 91 -2.62 -4.03 1.36
C TYR A 91 -1.19 -4.50 1.08
N LEU A 92 -0.25 -4.24 1.99
CA LEU A 92 1.13 -4.72 1.89
C LEU A 92 1.21 -6.25 1.93
N ALA A 93 0.42 -6.88 2.81
CA ALA A 93 0.29 -8.33 2.84
C ALA A 93 -0.28 -8.86 1.52
N TRP A 94 -1.28 -8.21 0.93
CA TRP A 94 -1.82 -8.59 -0.37
C TRP A 94 -0.81 -8.39 -1.51
N GLN A 95 0.01 -7.33 -1.47
CA GLN A 95 1.07 -7.14 -2.46
C GLN A 95 2.17 -8.21 -2.36
N ARG A 96 2.45 -8.69 -1.14
CA ARG A 96 3.51 -9.68 -0.86
C ARG A 96 3.03 -11.12 -1.02
N LEU A 97 1.80 -11.43 -0.63
CA LEU A 97 1.19 -12.77 -0.63
C LEU A 97 0.11 -12.92 -1.71
N GLY A 98 -0.05 -11.92 -2.59
CA GLY A 98 -1.05 -11.94 -3.64
C GLY A 98 -0.93 -13.17 -4.53
N PRO A 99 -2.05 -13.69 -5.07
CA PRO A 99 -2.02 -14.91 -5.85
C PRO A 99 -1.08 -14.74 -7.05
N SER A 100 -0.03 -15.57 -7.09
CA SER A 100 0.91 -15.64 -8.21
C SER A 100 0.21 -16.18 -9.46
N VAL A 101 0.82 -15.91 -10.63
CA VAL A 101 0.34 -16.43 -11.92
C VAL A 101 0.09 -17.93 -11.82
N ALA A 102 -1.06 -18.43 -12.25
CA ALA A 102 -1.33 -19.86 -12.19
C ALA A 102 -0.90 -20.51 -13.51
N VAL A 103 -0.04 -21.53 -13.41
CA VAL A 103 0.41 -22.31 -14.57
C VAL A 103 -0.59 -23.43 -14.84
N ARG A 104 -1.12 -23.47 -16.06
CA ARG A 104 -2.10 -24.47 -16.52
C ARG A 104 -1.41 -25.64 -17.18
N ASP A 105 -0.51 -25.33 -18.11
CA ASP A 105 0.18 -26.33 -18.92
C ASP A 105 1.55 -25.81 -19.37
N VAL A 106 2.44 -26.73 -19.73
CA VAL A 106 3.77 -26.44 -20.25
C VAL A 106 4.05 -27.37 -21.43
N THR A 107 4.18 -26.81 -22.62
CA THR A 107 4.53 -27.56 -23.82
C THR A 107 5.88 -27.10 -24.33
N VAL A 108 6.75 -28.02 -24.72
CA VAL A 108 8.06 -27.71 -25.33
C VAL A 108 8.07 -28.21 -26.77
N SER A 109 8.56 -27.38 -27.68
CA SER A 109 8.55 -27.63 -29.12
C SER A 109 9.83 -27.10 -29.76
N THR A 110 10.18 -27.67 -30.91
CA THR A 110 11.30 -27.23 -31.75
C THR A 110 10.87 -27.22 -33.21
N ALA A 111 11.68 -26.59 -34.07
CA ALA A 111 11.46 -26.66 -35.51
C ALA A 111 11.47 -28.11 -36.00
N ALA A 112 10.47 -28.48 -36.80
CA ALA A 112 10.37 -29.81 -37.38
C ALA A 112 11.59 -30.06 -38.29
N GLY A 113 12.39 -31.08 -37.96
CA GLY A 113 13.61 -31.44 -38.69
C GLY A 113 14.92 -31.14 -37.97
N GLY A 114 14.90 -30.45 -36.83
CA GLY A 114 16.12 -30.10 -36.10
C GLY A 114 16.96 -29.03 -36.81
N PRO A 115 18.08 -28.60 -36.20
CA PRO A 115 18.94 -27.58 -36.79
C PRO A 115 19.75 -28.14 -37.96
N THR A 116 19.98 -27.32 -38.99
CA THR A 116 20.91 -27.63 -40.09
C THR A 116 22.36 -27.65 -39.61
N CYS A 117 23.28 -28.17 -40.42
CA CYS A 117 24.72 -28.18 -40.16
C CYS A 117 25.23 -26.82 -39.65
N GLY A 118 25.86 -26.82 -38.47
CA GLY A 118 26.45 -25.60 -37.88
C GLY A 118 25.45 -24.54 -37.40
N ALA A 119 24.14 -24.84 -37.40
CA ALA A 119 23.11 -23.92 -36.97
C ALA A 119 22.74 -24.11 -35.49
N ALA A 120 21.96 -23.16 -34.97
CA ALA A 120 21.35 -23.26 -33.66
C ALA A 120 19.91 -23.79 -33.76
N ALA A 121 19.55 -24.70 -32.86
CA ALA A 121 18.16 -25.01 -32.59
C ALA A 121 17.56 -23.91 -31.71
N ASP A 122 16.43 -23.36 -32.13
CA ASP A 122 15.53 -22.62 -31.24
C ASP A 122 14.53 -23.61 -30.63
N VAL A 123 14.63 -23.80 -29.32
CA VAL A 123 13.71 -24.60 -28.55
C VAL A 123 12.75 -23.65 -27.84
N LEU A 124 11.46 -23.75 -28.17
CA LEU A 124 10.42 -22.92 -27.60
C LEU A 124 9.58 -23.72 -26.62
N ALA A 125 9.56 -23.27 -25.37
CA ALA A 125 8.54 -23.68 -24.42
C ALA A 125 7.41 -22.64 -24.35
N VAL A 126 6.17 -23.13 -24.48
CA VAL A 126 4.95 -22.35 -24.28
C VAL A 126 4.35 -22.75 -22.94
N VAL A 127 4.33 -21.79 -22.00
CA VAL A 127 3.70 -21.95 -20.69
C VAL A 127 2.32 -21.30 -20.75
N ALA A 128 1.27 -22.11 -20.62
CA ALA A 128 -0.10 -21.63 -20.54
C ALA A 128 -0.39 -21.12 -19.12
N THR A 129 -0.83 -19.87 -19.01
CA THR A 129 -1.10 -19.17 -17.75
C THR A 129 -2.56 -18.71 -17.67
N ASP A 130 -3.02 -18.36 -16.47
CA ASP A 130 -4.39 -17.89 -16.23
C ASP A 130 -4.61 -16.39 -16.52
N GLY A 131 -3.65 -15.70 -17.16
CA GLY A 131 -3.75 -14.28 -17.48
C GLY A 131 -3.44 -13.34 -16.31
N ARG A 132 -3.10 -13.87 -15.13
CA ARG A 132 -2.66 -13.04 -14.00
C ARG A 132 -1.20 -12.62 -14.18
N PRO A 133 -0.85 -11.39 -13.74
CA PRO A 133 0.54 -10.97 -13.75
C PRO A 133 1.35 -11.78 -12.73
N GLY A 134 2.61 -12.05 -13.05
CA GLY A 134 3.50 -12.77 -12.15
C GLY A 134 4.88 -12.98 -12.73
N THR A 135 5.73 -13.69 -11.98
CA THR A 135 7.06 -14.09 -12.42
C THR A 135 7.11 -15.61 -12.49
N LEU A 136 7.58 -16.13 -13.62
CA LEU A 136 7.91 -17.54 -13.80
C LEU A 136 9.39 -17.71 -13.56
N THR A 137 9.75 -18.72 -12.79
CA THR A 137 11.15 -19.02 -12.51
C THR A 137 11.47 -20.40 -13.05
N TYR A 138 12.44 -20.52 -13.96
CA TYR A 138 12.69 -21.74 -14.73
C TYR A 138 14.18 -21.99 -14.99
N ARG A 139 14.50 -23.19 -15.47
CA ARG A 139 15.82 -23.55 -15.99
C ARG A 139 15.70 -24.52 -17.16
N TRP A 140 16.72 -24.55 -17.99
CA TRP A 140 16.88 -25.48 -19.09
C TRP A 140 17.93 -26.53 -18.75
N ILE A 141 17.65 -27.78 -19.11
CA ILE A 141 18.56 -28.91 -19.02
C ILE A 141 18.75 -29.47 -20.43
N ARG A 142 20.00 -29.58 -20.85
CA ARG A 142 20.39 -30.12 -22.16
C ARG A 142 20.91 -31.55 -21.97
N SER A 143 20.72 -32.39 -22.99
CA SER A 143 21.23 -33.77 -22.97
C SER A 143 22.75 -33.89 -22.93
N ASP A 144 23.49 -32.82 -23.20
CA ASP A 144 24.94 -32.75 -23.03
C ASP A 144 25.40 -32.57 -21.56
N GLY A 145 24.45 -32.56 -20.62
CA GLY A 145 24.71 -32.38 -19.19
C GLY A 145 24.78 -30.92 -18.76
N THR A 146 24.73 -29.97 -19.69
CA THR A 146 24.70 -28.54 -19.39
C THR A 146 23.35 -28.16 -18.82
N ARG A 147 23.37 -27.36 -17.75
CA ARG A 147 22.17 -26.77 -17.15
C ARG A 147 22.31 -25.27 -17.18
N SER A 148 21.24 -24.58 -17.54
CA SER A 148 21.21 -23.13 -17.40
C SER A 148 21.13 -22.75 -15.92
N GLU A 149 21.54 -21.52 -15.63
CA GLU A 149 21.17 -20.85 -14.40
C GLU A 149 19.64 -20.71 -14.28
N GLN A 150 19.18 -20.31 -13.11
CA GLN A 150 17.78 -19.99 -12.89
C GLN A 150 17.42 -18.70 -13.63
N LEU A 151 16.55 -18.80 -14.64
CA LEU A 151 16.03 -17.68 -15.40
C LEU A 151 14.67 -17.24 -14.83
N THR A 152 14.35 -15.97 -15.03
CA THR A 152 13.06 -15.39 -14.64
C THR A 152 12.40 -14.74 -15.84
N GLU A 153 11.12 -15.04 -16.04
CA GLU A 153 10.27 -14.44 -17.07
C GLU A 153 9.11 -13.71 -16.40
N ARG A 154 8.81 -12.48 -16.85
CA ARG A 154 7.68 -11.71 -16.32
C ARG A 154 6.47 -11.89 -17.22
N VAL A 155 5.37 -12.34 -16.64
CA VAL A 155 4.08 -12.47 -17.31
C VAL A 155 3.28 -11.20 -17.07
N ALA A 156 2.90 -10.53 -18.15
CA ALA A 156 2.07 -9.34 -18.07
C ALA A 156 0.61 -9.70 -17.75
N ARG A 157 -0.16 -8.73 -17.26
CA ARG A 157 -1.60 -8.92 -17.03
C ARG A 157 -2.32 -9.14 -18.36
N GLY A 158 -3.18 -10.16 -18.44
CA GLY A 158 -3.89 -10.57 -19.65
C GLY A 158 -3.08 -11.47 -20.58
N GLN A 159 -1.83 -11.79 -20.24
CA GLN A 159 -1.01 -12.71 -21.02
C GLN A 159 -1.30 -14.16 -20.57
N HIS A 160 -1.86 -14.95 -21.48
CA HIS A 160 -2.22 -16.36 -21.27
C HIS A 160 -1.13 -17.34 -21.74
N GLU A 161 -0.12 -16.85 -22.44
CA GLU A 161 1.00 -17.64 -22.94
C GLU A 161 2.31 -16.91 -22.68
N ALA A 162 3.25 -17.57 -22.00
CA ALA A 162 4.63 -17.12 -21.89
C ALA A 162 5.53 -18.00 -22.75
N ARG A 163 6.37 -17.36 -23.57
CA ARG A 163 7.27 -18.03 -24.52
C ARG A 163 8.69 -17.98 -23.98
N LEU A 164 9.25 -19.14 -23.67
CA LEU A 164 10.59 -19.28 -23.14
C LEU A 164 11.46 -19.91 -24.23
N HIS A 165 12.50 -19.22 -24.64
CA HIS A 165 13.38 -19.66 -25.72
C HIS A 165 14.70 -20.20 -25.17
N LEU A 166 15.20 -21.24 -25.81
CA LEU A 166 16.55 -21.76 -25.63
C LEU A 166 17.20 -21.84 -27.01
N LEU A 167 18.25 -21.04 -27.20
CA LEU A 167 19.09 -21.09 -28.39
C LEU A 167 20.27 -22.03 -28.13
N TRP A 168 20.33 -23.15 -28.84
CA TRP A 168 21.37 -24.15 -28.69
C TRP A 168 22.11 -24.39 -30.01
N THR A 169 23.38 -23.98 -30.08
CA THR A 169 24.28 -24.20 -31.22
C THR A 169 24.80 -25.64 -31.28
N PHE A 170 24.74 -26.23 -32.48
CA PHE A 170 25.35 -27.52 -32.80
C PHE A 170 26.50 -27.33 -33.78
N GLN A 171 27.59 -28.05 -33.57
CA GLN A 171 28.77 -28.02 -34.43
C GLN A 171 29.28 -29.44 -34.70
N GLY A 172 29.91 -29.62 -35.85
CA GLY A 172 30.43 -30.91 -36.29
C GLY A 172 29.48 -31.68 -37.21
N THR A 173 30.05 -32.67 -37.89
CA THR A 173 29.33 -33.62 -38.77
C THR A 173 28.87 -34.83 -37.97
N GLY A 174 27.71 -35.39 -38.31
CA GLY A 174 27.17 -36.57 -37.65
C GLY A 174 25.67 -36.49 -37.37
N SER A 175 25.14 -37.53 -36.74
CA SER A 175 23.74 -37.61 -36.29
C SER A 175 23.72 -37.87 -34.80
N TYR A 176 23.13 -36.95 -34.02
CA TYR A 176 23.09 -37.05 -32.57
C TYR A 176 21.68 -36.77 -32.05
N PRO A 177 21.14 -37.62 -31.15
CA PRO A 177 19.91 -37.30 -30.45
C PRO A 177 20.17 -36.17 -29.44
N ALA A 178 19.34 -35.14 -29.50
CA ALA A 178 19.35 -33.99 -28.61
C ALA A 178 18.05 -33.95 -27.83
N ARG A 179 18.14 -33.76 -26.51
CA ARG A 179 16.98 -33.56 -25.63
C ARG A 179 17.13 -32.24 -24.90
N ALA A 180 16.08 -31.43 -24.95
CA ALA A 180 15.98 -30.19 -24.20
C ALA A 180 14.79 -30.31 -23.23
N GLU A 181 15.06 -30.09 -21.96
CA GLU A 181 14.07 -30.16 -20.90
C GLU A 181 13.95 -28.81 -20.20
N LEU A 182 12.72 -28.34 -20.05
CA LEU A 182 12.37 -27.17 -19.26
C LEU A 182 11.92 -27.65 -17.87
N GLU A 183 12.59 -27.17 -16.83
CA GLU A 183 12.10 -27.27 -15.47
C GLU A 183 11.55 -25.91 -15.03
N LEU A 184 10.25 -25.85 -14.79
CA LEU A 184 9.60 -24.73 -14.12
C LEU A 184 9.68 -24.96 -12.61
N LEU A 185 10.19 -23.97 -11.88
CA LEU A 185 10.45 -24.03 -10.44
C LEU A 185 9.37 -23.31 -9.64
N GLU A 186 8.98 -22.13 -10.11
CA GLU A 186 7.93 -21.29 -9.54
C GLU A 186 7.02 -20.78 -10.67
N PRO A 187 5.71 -20.60 -10.40
CA PRO A 187 5.02 -20.76 -9.11
C PRO A 187 4.57 -22.20 -8.81
N ALA A 188 4.66 -23.10 -9.78
CA ALA A 188 4.41 -24.53 -9.60
C ALA A 188 5.53 -25.32 -10.26
N ARG A 189 5.97 -26.41 -9.61
CA ARG A 189 6.98 -27.30 -10.18
C ARG A 189 6.39 -28.13 -11.30
N ARG A 190 6.88 -27.95 -12.52
CA ARG A 190 6.47 -28.69 -13.73
C ARG A 190 7.69 -28.93 -14.60
N THR A 191 7.69 -30.05 -15.32
CA THR A 191 8.74 -30.36 -16.28
C THR A 191 8.11 -30.75 -17.61
N ALA A 192 8.78 -30.36 -18.68
CA ALA A 192 8.39 -30.72 -20.04
C ALA A 192 9.65 -30.81 -20.89
N ALA A 193 9.69 -31.76 -21.81
CA ALA A 193 10.87 -32.03 -22.61
C ALA A 193 10.50 -32.28 -24.06
N VAL A 194 11.46 -31.98 -24.93
CA VAL A 194 11.38 -32.27 -26.36
C VAL A 194 12.66 -32.98 -26.78
N GLU A 195 12.50 -33.93 -27.68
CA GLU A 195 13.60 -34.64 -28.31
C GLU A 195 13.61 -34.32 -29.80
N PHE A 196 14.80 -34.09 -30.33
CA PHE A 196 15.03 -33.88 -31.75
C PHE A 196 16.39 -34.44 -32.13
N THR A 197 16.62 -34.67 -33.42
CA THR A 197 17.91 -35.19 -33.91
C THR A 197 18.60 -34.09 -34.68
N TYR A 198 19.85 -33.80 -34.32
CA TYR A 198 20.74 -33.02 -35.18
C TYR A 198 21.30 -33.95 -36.25
N GLN A 199 21.17 -33.57 -37.51
CA GLN A 199 21.72 -34.33 -38.64
C GLN A 199 22.56 -33.41 -39.51
N CYS A 200 23.80 -33.80 -39.71
CA CYS A 200 24.69 -33.14 -40.65
C CYS A 200 25.46 -34.18 -41.47
N SER A 201 25.06 -34.32 -42.74
CA SER A 201 25.84 -35.02 -43.75
C SER A 201 27.01 -34.15 -44.16
N GLY A 202 28.23 -34.67 -43.95
CA GLY A 202 29.47 -34.02 -44.40
C GLY A 202 29.67 -34.07 -45.92
#